data_AF-A0A6M0FQK5-F1
#
_entry.id   AF-A0A6M0FQK5-F1
#
_cell.length_a   1.000
_cell.length_b   1.000
_cell.length_c   1.000
_cell.angle_alpha   90.00
_cell.angle_beta   90.00
_cell.angle_gamma   90.00
#
_symmetry.space_group_name_H-M   'P 1'
#
loop_
_entity.id
_entity.type
_entity.pdbx_description
1 polymer ?
#
loop_
_entity_poly.entity_id
_entity_poly.type
_entity_poly.pdbx_seq_one_letter_code
_entity_poly.pdbx_strand_id
1 'polypeptide(L)'
;MKGSFIMSNQNSNVPPGWLGGFAESKPAFAYPDPDLSSLPMLCNMDNIERIKRQQRVYWPEFSWQTIKDNPESRCFQRFAHNISSIGYDDSGRIWSIICPQQGLCAHEIGCLNVEVTVTGQRGWVNETTKELAADMTVEGKIWFSPSAIQNGIVKQAWELFEEASLPFPSDKANAIQVSTHKVGNPDQPIFTIRNGESELFQAPWFARHPKRAWTVGHIEVEIGEVVTHNHPIVDAFNQKIIDIFNFGSGNMLLAGNVLTWNLWFTAPKLVNTVMWKTHAERWRHSIEADHGRHQSSKKRYADGSEFEILDLLEGKKKMISNKKKMKKMEEMKEKKRMKEMKDIDEIIEIIESLL
;
A
#
# COMPACT_ATOMS: atom_id res chain seq x y z
N MET A 1 -37.21 21.00 -17.99
CA MET A 1 -36.73 20.00 -18.95
C MET A 1 -35.57 19.26 -18.32
N LYS A 2 -35.69 17.94 -18.15
CA LYS A 2 -34.64 17.08 -17.60
C LYS A 2 -33.51 16.98 -18.63
N GLY A 3 -32.33 17.51 -18.30
CA GLY A 3 -31.13 17.31 -19.11
C GLY A 3 -30.69 15.85 -19.02
N SER A 4 -30.83 15.10 -20.10
CA SER A 4 -30.24 13.76 -20.20
C SER A 4 -28.73 13.89 -20.26
N PHE A 5 -28.05 13.51 -19.19
CA PHE A 5 -26.65 13.11 -19.27
C PHE A 5 -26.57 11.88 -20.17
N ILE A 6 -26.09 12.06 -21.41
CA ILE A 6 -25.76 10.95 -22.30
C ILE A 6 -24.56 10.25 -21.66
N MET A 7 -24.82 9.17 -20.93
CA MET A 7 -23.80 8.28 -20.40
C MET A 7 -23.23 7.47 -21.56
N SER A 8 -22.01 7.79 -22.00
CA SER A 8 -21.32 6.98 -22.98
C SER A 8 -20.99 5.62 -22.38
N ASN A 9 -21.44 4.58 -23.07
CA ASN A 9 -21.19 3.18 -22.75
C ASN A 9 -19.67 2.94 -22.84
N GLN A 10 -18.97 2.82 -21.72
CA GLN A 10 -17.49 2.66 -21.68
C GLN A 10 -16.99 1.39 -22.41
N ASN A 11 -17.89 0.48 -22.82
CA ASN A 11 -17.57 -0.77 -23.47
C ASN A 11 -17.38 -0.68 -25.01
N SER A 12 -17.70 0.43 -25.68
CA SER A 12 -17.69 0.50 -27.16
C SER A 12 -16.41 1.08 -27.79
N ASN A 13 -15.40 1.48 -27.02
CA ASN A 13 -14.28 2.31 -27.51
C ASN A 13 -12.90 1.69 -27.27
N VAL A 14 -12.72 0.38 -27.45
CA VAL A 14 -11.37 -0.21 -27.50
C VAL A 14 -10.67 0.28 -28.78
N PRO A 15 -9.45 0.86 -28.70
CA PRO A 15 -8.75 1.32 -29.89
C PRO A 15 -8.45 0.17 -30.85
N PRO A 16 -8.47 0.40 -32.18
CA PRO A 16 -8.03 -0.62 -33.14
C PRO A 16 -6.55 -0.98 -32.96
N GLY A 17 -6.12 -2.04 -33.64
CA GLY A 17 -4.71 -2.48 -33.66
C GLY A 17 -4.31 -3.48 -32.58
N TRP A 18 -5.26 -3.95 -31.75
CA TRP A 18 -5.00 -5.05 -30.83
C TRP A 18 -4.68 -6.34 -31.61
N LEU A 19 -3.53 -6.95 -31.31
CA LEU A 19 -3.10 -8.23 -31.86
C LEU A 19 -3.36 -9.38 -30.87
N GLY A 20 -3.10 -9.15 -29.58
CA GLY A 20 -3.17 -10.18 -28.55
C GLY A 20 -2.15 -11.31 -28.72
N GLY A 21 -2.41 -12.45 -28.08
CA GLY A 21 -1.60 -13.66 -28.21
C GLY A 21 -0.44 -13.79 -27.21
N PHE A 22 -0.10 -12.73 -26.45
CA PHE A 22 1.01 -12.85 -25.50
C PHE A 22 0.66 -13.76 -24.32
N ALA A 23 -0.56 -13.70 -23.80
CA ALA A 23 -1.02 -14.56 -22.71
C ALA A 23 -0.97 -16.05 -23.10
N GLU A 24 -1.24 -16.35 -24.38
CA GLU A 24 -1.28 -17.69 -24.94
C GLU A 24 0.10 -18.18 -25.40
N SER A 25 1.12 -17.31 -25.40
CA SER A 25 2.47 -17.64 -25.88
C SER A 25 3.18 -18.72 -25.06
N LYS A 26 2.75 -18.94 -23.81
CA LYS A 26 3.21 -20.03 -22.95
C LYS A 26 2.06 -20.57 -22.08
N PRO A 27 1.88 -21.90 -21.97
CA PRO A 27 0.84 -22.48 -21.11
C PRO A 27 0.91 -22.03 -19.64
N ALA A 28 2.11 -21.76 -19.12
CA ALA A 28 2.33 -21.31 -17.74
C ALA A 28 1.70 -19.94 -17.44
N PHE A 29 1.35 -19.14 -18.44
CA PHE A 29 0.75 -17.82 -18.24
C PHE A 29 -0.77 -17.87 -18.05
N ALA A 30 -1.39 -19.03 -18.25
CA ALA A 30 -2.84 -19.18 -18.16
C ALA A 30 -3.34 -19.12 -16.71
N TYR A 31 -4.54 -18.58 -16.53
CA TYR A 31 -5.31 -18.74 -15.30
C TYR A 31 -5.65 -20.22 -15.06
N PRO A 32 -5.85 -20.65 -13.79
CA PRO A 32 -6.08 -19.83 -12.59
C PRO A 32 -4.81 -19.30 -11.89
N ASP A 33 -3.62 -19.84 -12.18
CA ASP A 33 -2.38 -19.48 -11.48
C ASP A 33 -1.26 -19.13 -12.46
N PRO A 34 -1.25 -17.91 -13.03
CA PRO A 34 -0.23 -17.49 -13.97
C PRO A 34 1.18 -17.45 -13.34
N ASP A 35 2.08 -18.27 -13.86
CA ASP A 35 3.51 -18.24 -13.55
C ASP A 35 4.29 -17.41 -14.58
N LEU A 36 4.75 -16.24 -14.14
CA LEU A 36 5.51 -15.30 -14.96
C LEU A 36 7.03 -15.45 -14.77
N SER A 37 7.51 -16.46 -14.02
CA SER A 37 8.92 -16.69 -13.68
C SER A 37 9.85 -16.72 -14.90
N SER A 38 9.36 -17.26 -16.02
CA SER A 38 10.10 -17.35 -17.28
C SER A 38 10.29 -16.02 -18.02
N LEU A 39 9.69 -14.93 -17.53
CA LEU A 39 9.84 -13.58 -18.07
C LEU A 39 10.86 -12.80 -17.23
N PRO A 40 11.75 -12.03 -17.88
CA PRO A 40 12.67 -11.17 -17.14
C PRO A 40 11.88 -10.11 -16.37
N MET A 41 12.30 -9.85 -15.12
CA MET A 41 11.87 -8.71 -14.35
C MET A 41 12.61 -7.47 -14.89
N LEU A 42 11.94 -6.68 -15.70
CA LEU A 42 12.54 -5.52 -16.37
C LEU A 42 12.41 -4.29 -15.50
N CYS A 43 13.39 -3.39 -15.54
CA CYS A 43 13.26 -2.07 -14.93
C CYS A 43 12.06 -1.34 -15.54
N ASN A 44 11.26 -0.72 -14.68
CA ASN A 44 9.93 -0.20 -15.00
C ASN A 44 9.93 0.93 -16.04
N MET A 45 11.07 1.61 -16.22
CA MET A 45 11.19 2.79 -17.09
C MET A 45 12.01 2.55 -18.36
N ASP A 46 12.66 1.39 -18.50
CA ASP A 46 13.63 1.14 -19.57
C ASP A 46 13.01 0.95 -20.96
N ASN A 47 11.72 0.62 -21.02
CA ASN A 47 11.06 0.20 -22.27
C ASN A 47 9.77 0.98 -22.57
N ILE A 48 9.69 2.24 -22.12
CA ILE A 48 8.47 3.07 -22.25
C ILE A 48 8.05 3.27 -23.72
N GLU A 49 9.02 3.32 -24.64
CA GLU A 49 8.79 3.45 -26.09
C GLU A 49 8.07 2.24 -26.72
N ARG A 50 8.13 1.08 -26.06
CA ARG A 50 7.41 -0.14 -26.47
C ARG A 50 5.93 -0.09 -26.12
N ILE A 51 5.54 0.73 -25.14
CA ILE A 51 4.14 0.91 -24.77
C ILE A 51 3.39 1.51 -25.95
N LYS A 52 2.28 0.88 -26.35
CA LYS A 52 1.35 1.38 -27.38
C LYS A 52 -0.03 1.62 -26.80
N ARG A 53 -0.36 0.89 -25.73
CA ARG A 53 -1.67 0.83 -25.11
C ARG A 53 -1.53 1.02 -23.60
N GLN A 54 -2.59 1.52 -22.98
CA GLN A 54 -2.65 1.69 -21.54
C GLN A 54 -4.06 1.43 -21.02
N GLN A 55 -4.15 0.93 -19.79
CA GLN A 55 -5.37 0.96 -18.99
C GLN A 55 -5.09 1.74 -17.71
N ARG A 56 -5.98 2.67 -17.37
CA ARG A 56 -5.88 3.45 -16.13
C ARG A 56 -6.72 2.77 -15.06
N VAL A 57 -6.29 2.86 -13.80
CA VAL A 57 -7.12 2.48 -12.67
C VAL A 57 -8.01 3.67 -12.32
N TYR A 58 -9.30 3.58 -12.62
CA TYR A 58 -10.21 4.68 -12.33
C TYR A 58 -10.62 4.67 -10.85
N TRP A 59 -10.95 3.50 -10.30
CA TRP A 59 -11.18 3.34 -8.87
C TRP A 59 -10.09 2.45 -8.27
N PRO A 60 -9.01 3.04 -7.71
CA PRO A 60 -8.04 2.29 -6.94
C PRO A 60 -8.57 2.21 -5.49
N GLU A 61 -9.13 1.07 -5.13
CA GLU A 61 -9.82 0.85 -3.85
C GLU A 61 -8.88 0.12 -2.88
N PHE A 62 -8.39 0.84 -1.86
CA PHE A 62 -7.44 0.34 -0.88
C PHE A 62 -8.16 -0.13 0.36
N SER A 63 -7.59 -1.13 1.02
CA SER A 63 -8.05 -1.54 2.34
C SER A 63 -6.92 -2.12 3.17
N TRP A 64 -7.04 -1.96 4.49
CA TRP A 64 -6.12 -2.51 5.48
C TRP A 64 -6.82 -2.62 6.83
N GLN A 65 -6.27 -3.43 7.73
CA GLN A 65 -6.81 -3.53 9.08
C GLN A 65 -6.29 -2.36 9.92
N THR A 66 -7.19 -1.58 10.52
CA THR A 66 -6.76 -0.49 11.42
C THR A 66 -6.27 -1.01 12.77
N ILE A 67 -6.67 -2.22 13.12
CA ILE A 67 -6.15 -3.00 14.24
C ILE A 67 -5.61 -4.29 13.65
N LYS A 68 -4.28 -4.47 13.70
CA LYS A 68 -3.62 -5.67 13.19
C LYS A 68 -4.27 -6.93 13.77
N ASP A 69 -4.44 -7.93 12.91
CA ASP A 69 -5.06 -9.22 13.19
C ASP A 69 -6.55 -9.15 13.58
N ASN A 70 -7.24 -8.03 13.27
CA ASN A 70 -8.68 -7.89 13.44
C ASN A 70 -9.36 -7.58 12.09
N PRO A 71 -9.95 -8.57 11.41
CA PRO A 71 -10.65 -8.39 10.13
C PRO A 71 -11.79 -7.37 10.16
N GLU A 72 -12.52 -7.24 11.28
CA GLU A 72 -13.64 -6.30 11.41
C GLU A 72 -13.17 -4.84 11.40
N SER A 73 -11.89 -4.60 11.74
CA SER A 73 -11.28 -3.28 11.70
C SER A 73 -10.82 -2.86 10.30
N ARG A 74 -11.07 -3.68 9.27
CA ARG A 74 -10.66 -3.34 7.90
C ARG A 74 -11.38 -2.08 7.45
N CYS A 75 -10.60 -1.06 7.14
CA CYS A 75 -11.09 0.17 6.55
C CYS A 75 -10.81 0.20 5.05
N PHE A 76 -11.58 1.03 4.35
CA PHE A 76 -11.61 1.15 2.92
C PHE A 76 -11.42 2.61 2.54
N GLN A 77 -10.53 2.86 1.58
CA GLN A 77 -10.32 4.18 1.04
C GLN A 77 -10.03 4.07 -0.46
N ARG A 78 -10.89 4.67 -1.28
CA ARG A 78 -10.54 4.94 -2.67
C ARG A 78 -9.52 6.06 -2.72
N PHE A 79 -8.38 5.83 -3.36
CA PHE A 79 -7.44 6.92 -3.63
C PHE A 79 -7.90 7.74 -4.84
N ALA A 80 -7.13 8.75 -5.18
CA ALA A 80 -7.36 9.58 -6.35
C ALA A 80 -7.58 8.76 -7.63
N HIS A 81 -8.48 9.21 -8.50
CA HIS A 81 -8.75 8.52 -9.77
C HIS A 81 -7.56 8.63 -10.71
N ASN A 82 -7.31 7.58 -11.50
CA ASN A 82 -6.29 7.58 -12.57
C ASN A 82 -4.85 7.83 -12.11
N ILE A 83 -4.55 7.58 -10.83
CA ILE A 83 -3.17 7.68 -10.28
C ILE A 83 -2.32 6.45 -10.57
N SER A 84 -2.95 5.37 -11.02
CA SER A 84 -2.27 4.12 -11.36
C SER A 84 -2.66 3.71 -12.77
N SER A 85 -1.73 3.06 -13.48
CA SER A 85 -1.94 2.65 -14.87
C SER A 85 -1.02 1.48 -15.23
N ILE A 86 -1.44 0.68 -16.21
CA ILE A 86 -0.64 -0.38 -16.79
C ILE A 86 -0.42 -0.09 -18.27
N GLY A 87 0.84 -0.18 -18.71
CA GLY A 87 1.28 0.14 -20.07
C GLY A 87 1.84 -1.09 -20.76
N TYR A 88 1.29 -1.40 -21.93
CA TYR A 88 1.59 -2.61 -22.68
C TYR A 88 1.60 -2.36 -24.20
N ASP A 89 2.11 -3.32 -24.97
CA ASP A 89 2.10 -3.29 -26.43
C ASP A 89 0.86 -3.95 -27.03
N ASP A 90 0.76 -3.96 -28.36
CA ASP A 90 -0.42 -4.50 -29.07
C ASP A 90 -0.56 -6.02 -28.96
N SER A 91 0.47 -6.75 -28.55
CA SER A 91 0.39 -8.20 -28.26
C SER A 91 -0.12 -8.50 -26.85
N GLY A 92 -0.04 -7.50 -25.95
CA GLY A 92 -0.41 -7.63 -24.55
C GLY A 92 0.74 -7.68 -23.58
N ARG A 93 2.00 -7.53 -24.01
CA ARG A 93 3.15 -7.54 -23.08
C ARG A 93 3.21 -6.25 -22.27
N ILE A 94 3.28 -6.37 -20.95
CA ILE A 94 3.50 -5.23 -20.05
C ILE A 94 4.96 -4.75 -20.16
N TRP A 95 5.11 -3.44 -20.27
CA TRP A 95 6.41 -2.75 -20.33
C TRP A 95 6.62 -1.75 -19.19
N SER A 96 5.53 -1.27 -18.56
CA SER A 96 5.61 -0.35 -17.43
C SER A 96 4.31 -0.36 -16.61
N ILE A 97 4.43 -0.19 -15.31
CA ILE A 97 3.33 -0.05 -14.35
C ILE A 97 3.55 1.24 -13.57
N ILE A 98 2.48 2.01 -13.44
CA ILE A 98 2.41 3.20 -12.61
C ILE A 98 1.62 2.84 -11.36
N CYS A 99 2.26 2.96 -10.20
CA CYS A 99 1.67 2.81 -8.87
C CYS A 99 1.26 4.17 -8.28
N PRO A 100 0.36 4.19 -7.28
CA PRO A 100 -0.12 5.41 -6.67
C PRO A 100 0.98 6.18 -5.93
N GLN A 101 0.80 7.49 -5.88
CA GLN A 101 1.47 8.39 -4.94
C GLN A 101 0.38 9.10 -4.12
N GLN A 102 0.57 9.26 -2.81
CA GLN A 102 -0.39 9.88 -1.90
C GLN A 102 0.31 10.80 -0.89
N GLY A 103 -0.39 11.81 -0.40
CA GLY A 103 0.01 12.58 0.78
C GLY A 103 -0.83 12.23 2.00
N LEU A 104 -0.24 12.30 3.20
CA LEU A 104 -0.95 12.32 4.48
C LEU A 104 -0.50 13.55 5.26
N CYS A 105 -1.45 14.36 5.72
CA CYS A 105 -1.15 15.50 6.58
C CYS A 105 -1.46 15.20 8.04
N ALA A 106 -0.51 15.50 8.90
CA ALA A 106 -0.69 15.61 10.33
C ALA A 106 -0.65 17.09 10.72
N HIS A 107 -1.51 17.47 11.68
CA HIS A 107 -1.69 18.87 12.04
C HIS A 107 -0.38 19.50 12.57
N GLU A 108 0.39 18.72 13.32
CA GLU A 108 1.56 19.16 14.06
C GLU A 108 2.83 19.22 13.21
N ILE A 109 2.96 18.34 12.22
CA ILE A 109 4.19 18.16 11.42
C ILE A 109 4.01 18.41 9.91
N GLY A 110 2.82 18.88 9.49
CA GLY A 110 2.51 19.09 8.08
C GLY A 110 2.28 17.80 7.30
N CYS A 111 2.51 17.84 6.00
CA CYS A 111 2.24 16.73 5.10
C CYS A 111 3.47 15.85 4.82
N LEU A 112 3.25 14.55 4.80
CA LEU A 112 4.17 13.52 4.37
C LEU A 112 3.72 12.99 3.01
N ASN A 113 4.66 12.87 2.10
CA ASN A 113 4.46 12.19 0.83
C ASN A 113 4.73 10.70 1.01
N VAL A 114 3.92 9.87 0.39
CA VAL A 114 4.05 8.42 0.34
C VAL A 114 3.98 8.00 -1.10
N GLU A 115 5.03 7.35 -1.58
CA GLU A 115 5.10 6.84 -2.93
C GLU A 115 5.42 5.35 -2.90
N VAL A 116 4.71 4.61 -3.76
CA VAL A 116 5.09 3.25 -4.13
C VAL A 116 5.77 3.33 -5.49
N THR A 117 7.10 3.28 -5.50
CA THR A 117 7.88 3.31 -6.75
C THR A 117 8.00 1.90 -7.29
N VAL A 118 7.47 1.63 -8.48
CA VAL A 118 7.73 0.36 -9.16
C VAL A 118 9.15 0.35 -9.70
N THR A 119 9.97 -0.59 -9.23
CA THR A 119 11.37 -0.75 -9.66
C THR A 119 11.50 -1.80 -10.76
N GLY A 120 10.64 -2.80 -10.76
CA GLY A 120 10.65 -3.90 -11.71
C GLY A 120 9.24 -4.35 -12.07
N GLN A 121 9.06 -4.84 -13.30
CA GLN A 121 7.80 -5.39 -13.76
C GLN A 121 7.97 -6.54 -14.76
N ARG A 122 6.94 -7.38 -14.84
CA ARG A 122 6.69 -8.32 -15.94
C ARG A 122 5.21 -8.67 -15.99
N GLY A 123 4.72 -9.09 -17.16
CA GLY A 123 3.40 -9.72 -17.27
C GLY A 123 2.68 -9.39 -18.57
N TRP A 124 1.36 -9.54 -18.55
CA TRP A 124 0.52 -9.41 -19.71
C TRP A 124 -0.88 -8.87 -19.40
N VAL A 125 -1.52 -8.31 -20.42
CA VAL A 125 -2.93 -7.90 -20.49
C VAL A 125 -3.57 -8.58 -21.70
N ASN A 126 -4.81 -9.02 -21.60
CA ASN A 126 -5.61 -9.52 -22.72
C ASN A 126 -6.89 -8.69 -22.84
N GLU A 127 -7.00 -7.88 -23.89
CA GLU A 127 -8.17 -7.02 -24.11
C GLU A 127 -9.43 -7.81 -24.51
N THR A 128 -9.27 -9.01 -25.08
CA THR A 128 -10.38 -9.85 -25.53
C THR A 128 -11.05 -10.56 -24.36
N THR A 129 -10.27 -11.22 -23.50
CA THR A 129 -10.79 -11.90 -22.30
C THR A 129 -10.97 -10.96 -21.13
N LYS A 130 -10.39 -9.75 -21.21
CA LYS A 130 -10.34 -8.73 -20.14
C LYS A 130 -9.55 -9.18 -18.91
N GLU A 131 -8.64 -10.12 -19.09
CA GLU A 131 -7.77 -10.61 -18.03
C GLU A 131 -6.42 -9.90 -18.07
N LEU A 132 -5.71 -9.96 -16.95
CA LEU A 132 -4.34 -9.49 -16.85
C LEU A 132 -3.61 -10.27 -15.77
N ALA A 133 -2.29 -10.40 -15.89
CA ALA A 133 -1.45 -10.90 -14.81
C ALA A 133 -0.13 -10.15 -14.85
N ALA A 134 0.34 -9.67 -13.69
CA ALA A 134 1.61 -8.98 -13.60
C ALA A 134 2.34 -9.35 -12.31
N ASP A 135 3.66 -9.29 -12.37
CA ASP A 135 4.51 -9.29 -11.20
C ASP A 135 5.28 -7.97 -11.16
N MET A 136 5.52 -7.43 -9.97
CA MET A 136 6.28 -6.20 -9.81
C MET A 136 7.11 -6.21 -8.52
N THR A 137 8.19 -5.46 -8.53
CA THR A 137 8.93 -5.08 -7.32
C THR A 137 8.70 -3.60 -7.06
N VAL A 138 8.55 -3.21 -5.80
CA VAL A 138 8.32 -1.81 -5.42
C VAL A 138 9.20 -1.40 -4.25
N GLU A 139 9.40 -0.08 -4.13
CA GLU A 139 9.95 0.56 -2.95
C GLU A 139 8.92 1.53 -2.38
N GLY A 140 8.57 1.37 -1.11
CA GLY A 140 7.77 2.34 -0.36
C GLY A 140 8.66 3.46 0.17
N LYS A 141 8.42 4.70 -0.24
CA LYS A 141 9.19 5.89 0.16
C LYS A 141 8.31 6.92 0.83
N ILE A 142 8.77 7.47 1.95
CA ILE A 142 8.08 8.49 2.73
C ILE A 142 9.03 9.67 2.99
N TRP A 143 8.59 10.89 2.70
CA TRP A 143 9.37 12.11 2.97
C TRP A 143 8.45 13.30 3.25
N PHE A 144 8.98 14.36 3.86
CA PHE A 144 8.24 15.58 4.14
C PHE A 144 7.92 16.35 2.85
N SER A 145 6.69 16.89 2.76
CA SER A 145 6.34 17.81 1.69
C SER A 145 6.93 19.21 1.95
N PRO A 146 6.98 20.08 0.92
CA PRO A 146 7.47 21.44 1.10
C PRO A 146 6.76 22.23 2.22
N SER A 147 5.44 22.11 2.43
CA SER A 147 4.78 22.77 3.57
C SER A 147 5.22 22.24 4.93
N ALA A 148 5.45 20.93 5.04
CA ALA A 148 5.92 20.36 6.30
C ALA A 148 7.27 20.92 6.69
N ILE A 149 8.16 21.11 5.72
CA ILE A 149 9.48 21.69 5.92
C ILE A 149 9.42 23.16 6.40
N GLN A 150 8.33 23.87 6.10
CA GLN A 150 8.10 25.24 6.60
C GLN A 150 7.52 25.28 8.02
N ASN A 151 7.10 24.14 8.59
CA ASN A 151 6.65 24.05 9.97
C ASN A 151 7.84 24.24 10.92
N GLY A 152 7.70 25.09 11.94
CA GLY A 152 8.80 25.43 12.85
C GLY A 152 9.45 24.24 13.56
N ILE A 153 8.66 23.22 13.94
CA ILE A 153 9.18 22.01 14.62
C ILE A 153 9.98 21.16 13.62
N VAL A 154 9.42 20.93 12.44
CA VAL A 154 10.07 20.13 11.39
C VAL A 154 11.34 20.83 10.89
N LYS A 155 11.29 22.15 10.74
CA LYS A 155 12.44 22.97 10.35
C LYS A 155 13.57 22.89 11.37
N GLN A 156 13.27 23.01 12.66
CA GLN A 156 14.28 22.86 13.72
C GLN A 156 14.89 21.46 13.72
N ALA A 157 14.07 20.41 13.54
CA ALA A 157 14.58 19.05 13.41
C ALA A 157 15.50 18.91 12.18
N TRP A 158 15.16 19.54 11.07
CA TRP A 158 15.99 19.55 9.87
C TRP A 158 17.32 20.28 10.10
N GLU A 159 17.30 21.49 10.69
CA GLU A 159 18.49 22.27 11.02
C GLU A 159 19.46 21.46 11.91
N LEU A 160 18.95 20.75 12.93
CA LEU A 160 19.76 19.87 13.79
C LEU A 160 20.39 18.69 13.04
N PHE A 161 19.66 18.10 12.08
CA PHE A 161 20.19 17.02 11.25
C PHE A 161 21.27 17.53 10.30
N GLU A 162 21.08 18.72 9.72
CA GLU A 162 22.05 19.36 8.85
C GLU A 162 23.34 19.71 9.61
N GLU A 163 23.23 20.30 10.80
CA GLU A 163 24.37 20.59 11.69
C GLU A 163 25.17 19.33 12.06
N ALA A 164 24.48 18.20 12.25
CA ALA A 164 25.08 16.90 12.55
C ALA A 164 25.54 16.12 11.29
N SER A 165 25.37 16.68 10.09
CA SER A 165 25.64 16.00 8.80
C SER A 165 24.89 14.67 8.65
N LEU A 166 23.66 14.62 9.15
CA LEU A 166 22.78 13.45 9.09
C LEU A 166 21.71 13.60 7.99
N PRO A 167 21.33 12.51 7.32
CA PRO A 167 20.27 12.54 6.32
C PRO A 167 18.91 12.82 6.96
N PHE A 168 18.21 13.84 6.44
CA PHE A 168 16.86 14.19 6.83
C PHE A 168 15.90 13.88 5.68
N PRO A 169 14.71 13.30 5.91
CA PRO A 169 13.78 12.91 4.86
C PRO A 169 12.99 14.10 4.30
N SER A 170 13.68 15.14 3.80
CA SER A 170 13.10 16.29 3.11
C SER A 170 12.89 16.07 1.61
N ASP A 171 13.50 15.02 1.05
CA ASP A 171 13.42 14.69 -0.37
C ASP A 171 13.37 13.17 -0.60
N LYS A 172 13.16 12.77 -1.86
CA LYS A 172 13.04 11.36 -2.25
C LYS A 172 14.36 10.58 -2.12
N ALA A 173 15.52 11.23 -2.26
CA ALA A 173 16.82 10.57 -2.13
C ALA A 173 17.11 10.20 -0.67
N ASN A 174 16.64 11.02 0.26
CA ASN A 174 16.75 10.83 1.71
C ASN A 174 15.48 10.27 2.35
N ALA A 175 14.53 9.76 1.54
CA ALA A 175 13.24 9.30 2.03
C ALA A 175 13.37 8.10 2.98
N ILE A 176 12.48 8.05 3.97
CA ILE A 176 12.27 6.88 4.81
C ILE A 176 11.76 5.74 3.92
N GLN A 177 12.44 4.61 3.97
CA GLN A 177 12.07 3.43 3.21
C GLN A 177 11.37 2.42 4.11
N VAL A 178 10.25 1.89 3.63
CA VAL A 178 9.52 0.79 4.28
C VAL A 178 9.61 -0.41 3.37
N SER A 179 10.07 -1.53 3.93
CA SER A 179 10.15 -2.79 3.20
C SER A 179 8.73 -3.33 2.94
N THR A 180 8.58 -4.07 1.85
CA THR A 180 7.31 -4.69 1.48
C THR A 180 7.60 -6.04 0.84
N HIS A 181 6.71 -7.01 1.06
CA HIS A 181 6.92 -8.37 0.56
C HIS A 181 5.61 -9.12 0.33
N LYS A 182 5.70 -10.26 -0.34
CA LYS A 182 4.57 -11.18 -0.49
C LYS A 182 4.03 -11.55 0.89
N VAL A 183 2.70 -11.59 1.01
CA VAL A 183 2.03 -11.96 2.25
C VAL A 183 2.56 -13.30 2.79
N GLY A 184 3.01 -13.30 4.04
CA GLY A 184 3.58 -14.46 4.72
C GLY A 184 4.96 -14.91 4.24
N ASN A 185 5.63 -14.16 3.35
CA ASN A 185 6.95 -14.51 2.83
C ASN A 185 7.87 -13.27 2.70
N PRO A 186 8.62 -12.91 3.75
CA PRO A 186 9.47 -11.72 3.78
C PRO A 186 10.64 -11.74 2.80
N ASP A 187 11.08 -12.93 2.38
CA ASP A 187 12.17 -13.11 1.42
C ASP A 187 11.72 -12.96 -0.05
N GLN A 188 10.41 -12.74 -0.28
CA GLN A 188 9.84 -12.57 -1.61
C GLN A 188 9.37 -11.12 -1.82
N PRO A 189 10.19 -10.25 -2.43
CA PRO A 189 9.85 -8.83 -2.65
C PRO A 189 8.92 -8.60 -3.86
N ILE A 190 8.50 -9.66 -4.54
CA ILE A 190 7.65 -9.59 -5.74
C ILE A 190 6.17 -9.62 -5.33
N PHE A 191 5.42 -8.60 -5.73
CA PHE A 191 3.95 -8.56 -5.66
C PHE A 191 3.34 -9.01 -6.96
N THR A 192 2.14 -9.54 -6.87
CA THR A 192 1.37 -10.02 -8.01
C THR A 192 0.13 -9.14 -8.20
N ILE A 193 -0.13 -8.73 -9.44
CA ILE A 193 -1.47 -8.34 -9.88
C ILE A 193 -2.12 -9.58 -10.49
N ARG A 194 -3.28 -9.96 -9.97
CA ARG A 194 -4.11 -11.05 -10.52
C ARG A 194 -5.51 -10.53 -10.82
N ASN A 195 -6.14 -11.12 -11.82
CA ASN A 195 -7.48 -10.77 -12.30
C ASN A 195 -8.52 -11.15 -11.25
N GLY A 196 -9.56 -10.36 -11.11
CA GLY A 196 -10.57 -10.52 -10.06
C GLY A 196 -10.33 -9.60 -8.86
N GLU A 197 -11.33 -9.54 -7.99
CA GLU A 197 -11.21 -8.91 -6.67
C GLU A 197 -10.40 -9.82 -5.73
N SER A 198 -9.77 -9.25 -4.71
CA SER A 198 -9.14 -10.07 -3.66
C SER A 198 -10.14 -11.01 -2.99
N GLU A 199 -9.67 -12.22 -2.70
CA GLU A 199 -10.44 -13.26 -2.00
C GLU A 199 -10.22 -13.24 -0.48
N LEU A 200 -9.28 -12.43 0.04
CA LEU A 200 -9.00 -12.34 1.48
C LEU A 200 -10.19 -11.81 2.29
N PHE A 201 -11.08 -11.07 1.67
CA PHE A 201 -12.28 -10.53 2.28
C PHE A 201 -13.30 -10.16 1.20
N GLN A 202 -14.56 -10.03 1.60
CA GLN A 202 -15.58 -9.48 0.72
C GLN A 202 -15.58 -7.95 0.79
N ALA A 203 -15.21 -7.29 -0.31
CA ALA A 203 -15.27 -5.83 -0.38
C ALA A 203 -16.73 -5.33 -0.23
N PRO A 204 -16.98 -4.24 0.51
CA PRO A 204 -18.30 -3.66 0.64
C PRO A 204 -18.76 -3.05 -0.69
N TRP A 205 -20.07 -2.97 -0.89
CA TRP A 205 -20.65 -2.54 -2.18
C TRP A 205 -20.15 -1.18 -2.66
N PHE A 206 -19.84 -0.25 -1.75
CA PHE A 206 -19.39 1.10 -2.08
C PHE A 206 -17.95 1.14 -2.63
N ALA A 207 -17.16 0.09 -2.38
CA ALA A 207 -15.80 -0.09 -2.85
C ALA A 207 -15.73 -1.05 -4.07
N ARG A 208 -16.87 -1.40 -4.66
CA ARG A 208 -16.98 -2.32 -5.81
C ARG A 208 -17.57 -1.61 -7.03
N HIS A 209 -17.01 -1.87 -8.21
CA HIS A 209 -17.42 -1.20 -9.46
C HIS A 209 -17.70 -2.15 -10.65
N PRO A 210 -18.29 -3.36 -10.45
CA PRO A 210 -18.36 -4.39 -11.49
C PRO A 210 -19.21 -4.01 -12.72
N LYS A 211 -20.16 -3.08 -12.55
CA LYS A 211 -21.03 -2.62 -13.65
C LYS A 211 -20.40 -1.53 -14.52
N ARG A 212 -19.30 -0.91 -14.06
CA ARG A 212 -18.72 0.29 -14.69
C ARG A 212 -17.28 0.12 -15.13
N ALA A 213 -16.51 -0.70 -14.41
CA ALA A 213 -15.14 -0.99 -14.76
C ALA A 213 -15.06 -1.90 -15.99
N TRP A 214 -13.95 -1.80 -16.72
CA TRP A 214 -13.64 -2.71 -17.81
C TRP A 214 -13.28 -4.09 -17.29
N THR A 215 -12.38 -4.12 -16.30
CA THR A 215 -11.97 -5.31 -15.56
C THR A 215 -11.49 -4.89 -14.17
N VAL A 216 -11.22 -5.87 -13.32
CA VAL A 216 -10.63 -5.67 -11.99
C VAL A 216 -9.43 -6.61 -11.85
N GLY A 217 -8.35 -6.09 -11.28
CA GLY A 217 -7.30 -6.91 -10.72
C GLY A 217 -7.08 -6.55 -9.25
N HIS A 218 -6.34 -7.37 -8.52
CA HIS A 218 -6.01 -7.10 -7.13
C HIS A 218 -4.52 -7.23 -6.85
N ILE A 219 -4.06 -6.51 -5.84
CA ILE A 219 -2.72 -6.59 -5.25
C ILE A 219 -2.88 -6.85 -3.76
N GLU A 220 -2.02 -7.71 -3.23
CA GLU A 220 -1.86 -7.95 -1.80
C GLU A 220 -0.38 -7.80 -1.45
N VAL A 221 -0.11 -6.94 -0.48
CA VAL A 221 1.26 -6.64 -0.03
C VAL A 221 1.28 -6.59 1.48
N GLU A 222 2.25 -7.29 2.07
CA GLU A 222 2.54 -7.18 3.49
C GLU A 222 3.61 -6.11 3.70
N ILE A 223 3.33 -5.23 4.68
CA ILE A 223 4.24 -4.18 5.09
C ILE A 223 5.30 -4.77 6.01
N GLY A 224 6.57 -4.55 5.70
CA GLY A 224 7.69 -4.93 6.56
C GLY A 224 8.14 -3.81 7.48
N GLU A 225 9.35 -3.96 8.03
CA GLU A 225 9.98 -2.98 8.90
C GLU A 225 10.49 -1.76 8.13
N VAL A 226 10.73 -0.66 8.86
CA VAL A 226 11.46 0.51 8.36
C VAL A 226 12.91 0.12 8.10
N VAL A 227 13.43 0.45 6.92
CA VAL A 227 14.82 0.15 6.55
C VAL A 227 15.77 1.05 7.35
N THR A 228 16.71 0.42 8.05
CA THR A 228 17.70 1.10 8.89
C THR A 228 18.89 1.62 8.10
N HIS A 229 19.41 2.78 8.48
CA HIS A 229 20.59 3.43 7.89
C HIS A 229 21.85 3.24 8.74
N ASN A 230 21.80 2.35 9.76
CA ASN A 230 22.87 2.10 10.71
C ASN A 230 23.31 3.37 11.47
N HIS A 231 22.37 4.31 11.68
CA HIS A 231 22.62 5.51 12.47
C HIS A 231 21.48 5.67 13.50
N PRO A 232 21.75 5.45 14.80
CA PRO A 232 20.68 5.33 15.82
C PRO A 232 19.71 6.52 15.88
N ILE A 233 20.21 7.75 15.66
CA ILE A 233 19.38 8.96 15.67
C ILE A 233 18.45 9.00 14.45
N VAL A 234 18.97 8.64 13.27
CA VAL A 234 18.20 8.65 12.01
C VAL A 234 17.14 7.56 12.07
N ASP A 235 17.53 6.36 12.52
CA ASP A 235 16.62 5.21 12.61
C ASP A 235 15.48 5.46 13.62
N ALA A 236 15.82 6.01 14.80
CA ALA A 236 14.81 6.38 15.79
C ALA A 236 13.89 7.51 15.32
N PHE A 237 14.41 8.48 14.58
CA PHE A 237 13.62 9.57 14.00
C PHE A 237 12.67 9.03 12.92
N ASN A 238 13.19 8.25 11.98
CA ASN A 238 12.41 7.65 10.90
C ASN A 238 11.27 6.79 11.46
N GLN A 239 11.55 5.96 12.48
CA GLN A 239 10.52 5.18 13.15
C GLN A 239 9.43 6.06 13.74
N LYS A 240 9.78 7.16 14.42
CA LYS A 240 8.79 8.10 14.98
C LYS A 240 7.91 8.73 13.90
N ILE A 241 8.47 9.09 12.75
CA ILE A 241 7.69 9.64 11.64
C ILE A 241 6.70 8.60 11.10
N ILE A 242 7.12 7.34 10.96
CA ILE A 242 6.24 6.25 10.57
C ILE A 242 5.17 5.96 11.63
N ASP A 243 5.48 6.08 12.92
CA ASP A 243 4.50 5.92 14.00
C ASP A 243 3.42 7.02 13.96
N ILE A 244 3.82 8.28 13.72
CA ILE A 244 2.88 9.39 13.52
C ILE A 244 2.02 9.15 12.28
N PHE A 245 2.63 8.71 11.18
CA PHE A 245 1.92 8.34 9.97
C PHE A 245 0.91 7.22 10.25
N ASN A 246 1.30 6.18 10.97
CA ASN A 246 0.43 5.06 11.34
C ASN A 246 -0.72 5.51 12.24
N PHE A 247 -0.48 6.44 13.16
CA PHE A 247 -1.54 7.01 13.97
C PHE A 247 -2.62 7.71 13.14
N GLY A 248 -2.23 8.60 12.21
CA GLY A 248 -3.19 9.31 11.35
C GLY A 248 -3.76 8.45 10.21
N SER A 249 -3.00 7.46 9.75
CA SER A 249 -3.45 6.58 8.68
C SER A 249 -4.39 5.48 9.16
N GLY A 250 -4.34 5.11 10.45
CA GLY A 250 -5.01 3.94 10.98
C GLY A 250 -4.17 2.68 10.76
N ASN A 251 -2.89 2.71 11.14
CA ASN A 251 -1.91 1.62 11.03
C ASN A 251 -1.68 1.10 9.60
N MET A 252 -1.82 1.94 8.58
CA MET A 252 -1.67 1.50 7.18
C MET A 252 -0.26 0.94 6.89
N LEU A 253 0.79 1.59 7.40
CA LEU A 253 2.18 1.18 7.25
C LEU A 253 2.71 0.46 8.49
N LEU A 254 1.85 -0.17 9.28
CA LEU A 254 2.27 -0.96 10.43
C LEU A 254 2.87 -2.29 9.96
N ALA A 255 4.04 -2.65 10.47
CA ALA A 255 4.70 -3.91 10.12
C ALA A 255 3.81 -5.14 10.36
N GLY A 256 3.77 -6.01 9.36
CA GLY A 256 2.92 -7.18 9.21
C GLY A 256 1.44 -6.88 8.91
N ASN A 257 1.07 -5.63 8.58
CA ASN A 257 -0.26 -5.36 8.04
C ASN A 257 -0.30 -5.71 6.55
N VAL A 258 -1.45 -6.17 6.07
CA VAL A 258 -1.66 -6.50 4.66
C VAL A 258 -2.50 -5.42 4.00
N LEU A 259 -1.89 -4.66 3.10
CA LEU A 259 -2.59 -3.74 2.22
C LEU A 259 -3.14 -4.52 1.03
N THR A 260 -4.43 -4.34 0.76
CA THR A 260 -5.11 -4.99 -0.36
C THR A 260 -5.78 -3.96 -1.23
N TRP A 261 -5.49 -4.02 -2.54
CA TRP A 261 -5.97 -3.04 -3.50
C TRP A 261 -6.80 -3.75 -4.56
N ASN A 262 -8.06 -3.36 -4.72
CA ASN A 262 -8.86 -3.73 -5.88
C ASN A 262 -8.74 -2.61 -6.92
N LEU A 263 -8.13 -2.93 -8.05
CA LEU A 263 -7.81 -2.02 -9.15
C LEU A 263 -8.88 -2.12 -10.22
N TRP A 264 -9.82 -1.18 -10.22
CA TRP A 264 -10.89 -1.15 -11.21
C TRP A 264 -10.47 -0.35 -12.44
N PHE A 265 -10.15 -1.05 -13.52
CA PHE A 265 -9.55 -0.48 -14.72
C PHE A 265 -10.59 0.16 -15.66
N THR A 266 -10.18 1.21 -16.36
CA THR A 266 -10.89 1.73 -17.54
C THR A 266 -10.69 0.80 -18.74
N ALA A 267 -11.51 0.98 -19.78
CA ALA A 267 -11.21 0.37 -21.07
C ALA A 267 -9.83 0.81 -21.59
N PRO A 268 -9.16 -0.03 -22.41
CA PRO A 268 -7.91 0.31 -23.06
C PRO A 268 -7.96 1.62 -23.82
N LYS A 269 -6.83 2.33 -23.85
CA LYS A 269 -6.60 3.53 -24.67
C LYS A 269 -5.21 3.49 -25.27
N LEU A 270 -4.99 4.22 -26.35
CA LEU A 270 -3.64 4.46 -26.85
C LEU A 270 -2.84 5.24 -25.79
N VAL A 271 -1.56 4.91 -25.68
CA VAL A 271 -0.67 5.58 -24.73
C VAL A 271 -0.32 6.98 -25.22
N ASN A 272 -0.20 7.92 -24.27
CA ASN A 272 0.53 9.15 -24.50
C ASN A 272 1.91 8.98 -23.85
N THR A 273 2.92 8.63 -24.64
CA THR A 273 4.27 8.32 -24.14
C THR A 273 4.94 9.52 -23.47
N VAL A 274 4.66 10.75 -23.91
CA VAL A 274 5.15 11.96 -23.24
C VAL A 274 4.54 12.06 -21.84
N MET A 275 3.23 11.87 -21.72
CA MET A 275 2.54 11.84 -20.43
C MET A 275 3.08 10.73 -19.54
N TRP A 276 3.36 9.54 -20.09
CA TRP A 276 3.93 8.41 -19.36
C TRP A 276 5.34 8.71 -18.82
N LYS A 277 6.25 9.18 -19.68
CA LYS A 277 7.64 9.53 -19.30
C LYS A 277 7.69 10.63 -18.24
N THR A 278 6.77 11.60 -18.35
CA THR A 278 6.69 12.73 -17.43
C THR A 278 5.73 12.47 -16.27
N HIS A 279 5.14 11.27 -16.15
CA HIS A 279 4.11 10.99 -15.15
C HIS A 279 4.65 11.15 -13.74
N ALA A 280 5.75 10.46 -13.42
CA ALA A 280 6.37 10.51 -12.10
C ALA A 280 6.83 11.94 -11.75
N GLU A 281 7.39 12.68 -12.71
CA GLU A 281 7.86 14.04 -12.48
C GLU A 281 6.70 15.04 -12.34
N ARG A 282 5.64 14.90 -13.13
CA ARG A 282 4.43 15.72 -12.99
C ARG A 282 3.72 15.45 -11.68
N TRP A 283 3.67 14.19 -11.24
CA TRP A 283 3.15 13.87 -9.91
C TRP A 283 4.05 14.40 -8.81
N ARG A 284 5.38 14.31 -8.93
CA ARG A 284 6.33 14.94 -8.00
C ARG A 284 6.06 16.44 -7.85
N HIS A 285 5.98 17.19 -8.95
CA HIS A 285 5.66 18.63 -8.92
C HIS A 285 4.22 18.91 -8.46
N SER A 286 3.28 18.00 -8.73
CA SER A 286 1.92 18.11 -8.18
C SER A 286 1.96 17.92 -6.66
N ILE A 287 2.73 16.96 -6.14
CA ILE A 287 2.84 16.65 -4.72
C ILE A 287 3.63 17.75 -3.97
N GLU A 288 4.55 18.44 -4.64
CA GLU A 288 5.15 19.70 -4.16
C GLU A 288 4.10 20.80 -3.90
N ALA A 289 2.87 20.68 -4.42
CA ALA A 289 1.78 21.63 -4.18
C ALA A 289 0.83 21.23 -3.02
N ASP A 290 1.35 20.56 -1.99
CA ASP A 290 0.65 20.27 -0.72
C ASP A 290 -0.74 19.61 -0.88
N HIS A 291 -0.76 18.37 -1.35
CA HIS A 291 -2.02 17.64 -1.54
C HIS A 291 -2.54 17.02 -0.25
N GLY A 292 -2.97 17.89 0.67
CA GLY A 292 -3.59 17.49 1.91
C GLY A 292 -5.09 17.19 1.87
N ARG A 293 -5.81 17.38 0.75
CA ARG A 293 -7.29 17.45 0.88
C ARG A 293 -8.26 17.02 -0.21
N HIS A 294 -7.90 16.75 -1.47
CA HIS A 294 -8.95 16.85 -2.52
C HIS A 294 -9.12 15.71 -3.54
N GLN A 295 -8.50 14.54 -3.39
CA GLN A 295 -8.70 13.48 -4.41
C GLN A 295 -9.06 12.09 -3.88
N SER A 296 -8.61 11.72 -2.68
CA SER A 296 -9.01 10.45 -2.06
C SER A 296 -10.40 10.58 -1.41
N SER A 297 -11.15 9.49 -1.40
CA SER A 297 -12.39 9.38 -0.63
C SER A 297 -12.10 9.37 0.87
N LYS A 298 -13.15 9.58 1.68
CA LYS A 298 -13.07 9.37 3.12
C LYS A 298 -12.85 7.89 3.43
N LYS A 299 -12.06 7.62 4.47
CA LYS A 299 -11.85 6.27 5.01
C LYS A 299 -13.13 5.78 5.69
N ARG A 300 -13.55 4.56 5.41
CA ARG A 300 -14.78 3.97 5.97
C ARG A 300 -14.59 2.51 6.35
N TYR A 301 -15.30 2.03 7.37
CA TYR A 301 -15.41 0.61 7.65
C TYR A 301 -16.40 -0.06 6.70
N ALA A 302 -16.50 -1.40 6.76
CA ALA A 302 -17.35 -2.19 5.87
C ALA A 302 -18.84 -1.82 5.94
N ASP A 303 -19.31 -1.35 7.10
CA ASP A 303 -20.68 -0.87 7.33
C ASP A 303 -20.94 0.54 6.76
N GLY A 304 -19.89 1.22 6.29
CA GLY A 304 -19.94 2.56 5.74
C GLY A 304 -19.72 3.68 6.76
N SER A 305 -19.56 3.37 8.05
CA SER A 305 -19.17 4.35 9.07
C SER A 305 -17.79 4.92 8.76
N GLU A 306 -17.59 6.22 9.04
CA GLU A 306 -16.31 6.88 8.76
C GLU A 306 -15.28 6.49 9.82
N PHE A 307 -14.03 6.28 9.39
CA PHE A 307 -12.93 6.03 10.32
C PHE A 307 -12.59 7.30 11.08
N GLU A 308 -12.54 7.20 12.40
CA GLU A 308 -12.02 8.24 13.28
C GLU A 308 -10.82 7.74 14.07
N ILE A 309 -9.88 8.64 14.38
CA ILE A 309 -8.68 8.30 15.16
C ILE A 309 -9.05 7.75 16.55
N LEU A 310 -10.17 8.20 17.12
CA LEU A 310 -10.69 7.72 18.41
C LEU A 310 -10.97 6.21 18.40
N ASP A 311 -11.41 5.65 17.28
CA ASP A 311 -11.68 4.22 17.15
C ASP A 311 -10.41 3.39 17.39
N LEU A 312 -9.26 3.89 16.92
CA LEU A 312 -7.96 3.26 17.14
C LEU A 312 -7.61 3.20 18.63
N LEU A 313 -7.89 4.29 19.35
CA LEU A 313 -7.62 4.41 20.78
C LEU A 313 -8.56 3.51 21.60
N GLU A 314 -9.83 3.44 21.24
CA GLU A 314 -10.79 2.54 21.88
C GLU A 314 -10.48 1.08 21.60
N GLY A 315 -10.13 0.74 20.35
CA GLY A 315 -9.69 -0.60 19.97
C GLY A 315 -8.46 -1.04 20.75
N LYS A 316 -7.43 -0.18 20.87
CA LYS A 316 -6.25 -0.44 21.71
C LYS A 316 -6.64 -0.66 23.18
N LYS A 317 -7.53 0.16 23.75
CA LYS A 317 -8.03 -0.01 25.13
C LYS A 317 -8.75 -1.36 25.32
N LYS A 318 -9.63 -1.75 24.40
CA LYS A 318 -10.35 -3.04 24.43
C LYS A 318 -9.38 -4.22 24.31
N MET A 319 -8.40 -4.17 23.39
CA MET A 319 -7.36 -5.20 23.27
C MET A 319 -6.52 -5.32 24.53
N ILE A 320 -6.07 -4.21 25.13
CA ILE A 320 -5.30 -4.25 26.39
C ILE A 320 -6.13 -4.85 27.52
N SER A 321 -7.42 -4.49 27.61
CA SER A 321 -8.36 -5.09 28.57
C SER A 321 -8.51 -6.60 28.36
N ASN A 322 -8.67 -7.04 27.11
CA ASN A 322 -8.79 -8.46 26.77
C ASN A 322 -7.48 -9.23 27.00
N LYS A 323 -6.31 -8.68 26.64
CA LYS A 323 -5.01 -9.28 26.98
C LYS A 323 -4.79 -9.38 28.49
N LYS A 324 -5.19 -8.36 29.27
CA LYS A 324 -5.16 -8.43 30.75
C LYS A 324 -6.10 -9.51 31.29
N LYS A 325 -7.29 -9.68 30.70
CA LYS A 325 -8.23 -10.76 31.07
C LYS A 325 -7.69 -12.14 30.70
N MET A 326 -7.13 -12.32 29.50
CA MET A 326 -6.52 -13.58 29.09
C MET A 326 -5.31 -13.92 29.94
N LYS A 327 -4.41 -12.95 30.20
CA LYS A 327 -3.26 -13.14 31.10
C LYS A 327 -3.70 -13.51 32.52
N LYS A 328 -4.73 -12.85 33.08
CA LYS A 328 -5.32 -13.25 34.37
C LYS A 328 -5.95 -14.65 34.34
N MET A 329 -6.49 -15.07 33.20
CA MET A 329 -7.12 -16.37 33.02
C MET A 329 -6.08 -17.48 32.81
N GLU A 330 -4.96 -17.17 32.15
CA GLU A 330 -3.75 -18.00 32.07
C GLU A 330 -3.07 -18.10 33.43
N GLU A 331 -2.87 -16.99 34.14
CA GLU A 331 -2.38 -16.99 35.53
C GLU A 331 -3.32 -17.75 36.47
N MET A 332 -4.64 -17.72 36.26
CA MET A 332 -5.60 -18.56 37.00
C MET A 332 -5.51 -20.04 36.62
N LYS A 333 -5.27 -20.37 35.35
CA LYS A 333 -5.05 -21.74 34.88
C LYS A 333 -3.71 -22.29 35.38
N GLU A 334 -2.67 -21.46 35.41
CA GLU A 334 -1.34 -21.73 35.97
C GLU A 334 -1.43 -21.91 37.49
N LYS A 335 -2.14 -21.04 38.22
CA LYS A 335 -2.41 -21.18 39.66
C LYS A 335 -3.26 -22.40 40.00
N LYS A 336 -4.07 -22.89 39.06
CA LYS A 336 -4.84 -24.15 39.21
C LYS A 336 -4.00 -25.39 38.90
N ARG A 337 -2.95 -25.25 38.07
CA ARG A 337 -1.93 -26.28 37.79
C ARG A 337 -0.84 -26.37 38.87
N MET A 338 -0.48 -25.24 39.48
CA MET A 338 0.55 -25.12 40.53
C MET A 338 0.03 -25.45 41.94
N LYS A 339 -1.20 -25.97 42.08
CA LYS A 339 -1.73 -26.43 43.37
C LYS A 339 -1.26 -27.84 43.78
N GLU A 340 -0.32 -28.43 43.04
CA GLU A 340 0.23 -29.77 43.30
C GLU A 340 1.77 -29.87 43.39
N MET A 341 2.52 -28.76 43.56
CA MET A 341 3.93 -28.89 43.95
C MET A 341 4.38 -27.71 44.84
N LYS A 342 4.75 -28.06 46.08
CA LYS A 342 5.28 -27.16 47.12
C LYS A 342 6.80 -26.99 46.99
N ASP A 343 7.26 -25.82 47.43
CA ASP A 343 8.59 -25.47 47.95
C ASP A 343 9.77 -25.35 46.97
N ILE A 344 9.82 -24.24 46.24
CA ILE A 344 11.05 -23.69 45.61
C ILE A 344 11.29 -22.22 46.00
N ASP A 345 10.24 -21.46 46.33
CA ASP A 345 10.35 -20.02 46.66
C ASP A 345 11.10 -19.74 47.98
N GLU A 346 11.11 -20.69 48.93
CA GLU A 346 11.78 -20.53 50.23
C GLU A 346 13.32 -20.65 50.14
N ILE A 347 13.85 -21.20 49.04
CA ILE A 347 15.31 -21.34 48.79
C ILE A 347 15.88 -20.08 48.14
N ILE A 348 15.07 -19.32 47.38
CA ILE A 348 15.50 -18.12 46.66
C ILE A 348 15.66 -16.93 47.64
N GLU A 349 14.76 -16.77 48.60
CA GLU A 349 14.86 -15.69 49.62
C GLU A 349 16.10 -15.82 50.52
N ILE A 350 16.57 -17.05 50.79
CA ILE A 350 17.77 -17.28 51.61
C ILE A 350 19.04 -16.88 50.84
N ILE A 351 19.09 -17.12 49.53
CA ILE A 351 20.25 -16.78 48.68
C ILE A 351 20.34 -15.26 48.46
N GLU A 352 19.20 -14.57 48.31
CA GLU A 352 19.15 -13.11 48.14
C GLU A 352 19.52 -12.34 49.42
N SER A 353 19.45 -12.97 50.60
CA SER A 353 19.84 -12.34 51.89
C SER A 353 21.35 -12.38 52.20
N LEU A 354 22.14 -13.08 51.38
CA LEU A 354 23.59 -13.26 51.54
C LEU A 354 24.42 -12.52 50.48
N LEU A 355 23.77 -11.74 49.60
CA LEU A 355 24.35 -10.76 48.69
C LEU A 355 23.93 -9.35 49.11
#